data_AF-A0A538GME3-F1
#
_entry.id   AF-A0A538GME3-F1
#
_cell.length_a   1.000
_cell.length_b   1.000
_cell.length_c   1.000
_cell.angle_alpha   90.00
_cell.angle_beta   90.00
_cell.angle_gamma   90.00
#
_symmetry.space_group_name_H-M   'P 1'
#
loop_
_entity.id
_entity.type
_entity.pdbx_description
1 polymer ?
#
loop_
_entity_poly.entity_id
_entity_poly.type
_entity_poly.pdbx_seq_one_letter_code
_entity_poly.pdbx_strand_id
1 'polypeptide(L)'
;MPETRVQLPAAAGERFEVFLNGVPQQAGRDFRREGNELVFERPLAREGQLGFLRWLSLFLGVAGTYRQNDSVDVVYQVGGRRHVASGLPLR
;
A
#
# COMPACT_ATOMS: atom_id res chain seq x y z
N MET A 1 16.13 5.04 9.29
CA MET A 1 15.10 3.98 9.24
C MET A 1 14.57 3.96 7.81
N PRO A 2 14.41 2.79 7.15
CA PRO A 2 13.76 2.76 5.85
C PRO A 2 12.29 3.17 6.01
N GLU A 3 11.86 4.17 5.24
CA GLU A 3 10.47 4.63 5.16
C GLU A 3 9.88 4.27 3.79
N THR A 4 8.56 4.16 3.71
CA THR A 4 7.85 3.98 2.44
C THR A 4 6.91 5.15 2.20
N ARG A 5 6.95 5.69 0.98
CA ARG A 5 6.12 6.80 0.54
C ARG A 5 5.01 6.31 -0.39
N VAL A 6 3.80 6.82 -0.18
CA VAL A 6 2.63 6.48 -0.99
C VAL A 6 1.99 7.74 -1.51
N GLN A 7 1.86 7.86 -2.84
CA GLN A 7 1.26 9.03 -3.46
C GLN A 7 -0.26 9.02 -3.28
N LEU A 8 -0.81 10.08 -2.70
CA LEU A 8 -2.26 10.26 -2.62
C LEU A 8 -2.84 10.65 -3.98
N PRO A 9 -4.06 10.19 -4.31
CA PRO A 9 -4.83 10.75 -5.41
C PRO A 9 -5.03 12.24 -5.20
N ALA A 10 -4.81 13.07 -6.23
CA ALA A 10 -4.98 14.53 -6.14
C ALA A 10 -6.39 14.94 -5.65
N ALA A 11 -7.40 14.11 -5.93
CA ALA A 11 -8.78 14.33 -5.53
C ALA A 11 -9.09 13.99 -4.06
N ALA A 12 -8.17 13.34 -3.32
CA ALA A 12 -8.41 12.92 -1.94
C ALA A 12 -8.51 14.08 -0.95
N GLY A 13 -8.04 15.29 -1.32
CA GLY A 13 -8.13 16.48 -0.47
C GLY A 13 -7.51 16.25 0.91
N GLU A 14 -8.12 16.80 1.96
CA GLU A 14 -7.67 16.63 3.35
C GLU A 14 -8.38 15.51 4.11
N ARG A 15 -9.55 15.06 3.65
CA ARG A 15 -10.39 14.07 4.35
C ARG A 15 -10.38 12.74 3.61
N PHE A 16 -9.65 11.78 4.18
CA PHE A 16 -9.49 10.44 3.64
C PHE A 16 -9.21 9.44 4.77
N GLU A 17 -9.49 8.18 4.50
CA GLU A 17 -9.15 7.05 5.36
C GLU A 17 -8.10 6.19 4.65
N VAL A 18 -7.14 5.65 5.40
CA VAL A 18 -6.03 4.85 4.87
C VAL A 18 -6.14 3.43 5.39
N PHE A 19 -5.94 2.46 4.50
CA PHE A 19 -5.94 1.04 4.84
C PHE A 19 -4.65 0.40 4.32
N LEU A 20 -3.97 -0.37 5.17
CA LEU A 20 -2.87 -1.23 4.75
C LEU A 20 -3.35 -2.68 4.80
N ASN A 21 -3.39 -3.37 3.67
CA ASN A 21 -3.88 -4.76 3.57
C ASN A 21 -5.28 -4.94 4.19
N GLY A 22 -6.14 -3.92 4.06
CA GLY A 22 -7.48 -3.89 4.66
C GLY A 22 -7.53 -3.45 6.13
N VAL A 23 -6.40 -3.23 6.78
CA VAL A 23 -6.34 -2.77 8.19
C VAL A 23 -6.34 -1.23 8.24
N PRO A 24 -7.28 -0.60 8.97
CA PRO A 24 -7.31 0.86 9.13
C PRO A 24 -6.00 1.40 9.72
N GLN A 25 -5.49 2.49 9.16
CA GLN A 25 -4.28 3.17 9.61
C GLN A 25 -4.61 4.58 10.10
N GLN A 26 -3.95 5.02 11.17
CA GLN A 26 -4.18 6.31 11.83
C GLN A 26 -3.04 7.29 11.53
N ALA A 27 -3.39 8.51 11.12
CA ALA A 27 -2.42 9.59 10.93
C ALA A 27 -1.74 9.96 12.27
N GLY A 28 -0.44 10.23 12.22
CA GLY A 28 0.40 10.54 13.39
C GLY A 28 0.83 9.31 14.20
N ARG A 29 0.21 8.14 13.99
CA ARG A 29 0.61 6.87 14.61
C ARG A 29 1.20 5.90 13.62
N ASP A 30 0.47 5.63 12.54
CA ASP A 30 0.82 4.59 11.56
C ASP A 30 1.47 5.19 10.30
N PHE A 31 1.14 6.45 9.99
CA PHE A 31 1.76 7.23 8.91
C PHE A 31 1.70 8.74 9.22
N ARG A 32 2.54 9.52 8.56
CA ARG A 32 2.47 10.99 8.53
C ARG A 32 2.15 11.48 7.11
N ARG A 33 1.44 12.60 7.00
CA ARG A 33 1.16 13.22 5.69
C ARG A 33 2.20 14.29 5.39
N GLU A 34 2.88 14.17 4.26
CA GLU A 34 3.81 15.17 3.73
C GLU A 34 3.29 15.64 2.37
N GLY A 35 2.64 16.81 2.33
CA GLY A 35 2.02 17.34 1.11
C GLY A 35 0.94 16.41 0.55
N ASN A 36 1.23 15.78 -0.60
CA ASN A 36 0.36 14.81 -1.27
C ASN A 36 0.89 13.36 -1.18
N GLU A 37 1.71 13.07 -0.16
CA GLU A 37 2.23 11.74 0.13
C GLU A 37 1.89 11.31 1.56
N LEU A 38 1.71 10.01 1.72
CA LEU A 38 1.69 9.33 3.02
C LEU A 38 3.06 8.72 3.24
N VAL A 39 3.66 9.00 4.40
CA VAL A 39 4.96 8.46 4.77
C VAL A 39 4.78 7.50 5.93
N PHE A 40 5.08 6.24 5.67
CA PHE A 40 5.08 5.17 6.66
C PHE A 40 6.50 5.03 7.21
N GLU A 41 6.66 5.05 8.53
CA GLU A 41 7.95 4.88 9.21
C GLU A 41 8.41 3.41 9.26
N ARG A 42 7.97 2.63 8.28
CA ARG A 42 8.33 1.23 8.07
C ARG A 42 8.42 0.94 6.57
N PRO A 43 9.26 -0.02 6.15
CA PRO A 43 9.26 -0.48 4.78
C PRO A 43 7.99 -1.29 4.50
N LEU A 44 7.33 -0.99 3.39
CA LEU A 44 6.24 -1.78 2.81
C LEU A 44 6.73 -2.40 1.50
N ALA A 45 6.40 -3.66 1.26
CA ALA A 45 6.89 -4.40 0.10
C ALA A 45 5.73 -4.88 -0.78
N ARG A 46 5.70 -4.44 -2.04
CA ARG A 46 4.82 -5.00 -3.08
C ARG A 46 5.67 -5.84 -4.02
N GLU A 47 5.76 -7.14 -3.76
CA GLU A 47 6.50 -8.03 -4.66
C GLU A 47 5.67 -8.26 -5.95
N GLY A 48 6.28 -7.98 -7.10
CA GLY A 48 5.66 -8.14 -8.42
C GLY A 48 5.37 -9.60 -8.80
N GLN A 49 4.77 -9.80 -9.98
CA GLN A 49 4.42 -11.13 -10.52
C GLN A 49 5.60 -12.11 -10.37
N LEU A 50 5.30 -13.34 -9.92
CA LEU A 50 6.27 -14.41 -9.80
C LEU A 50 7.08 -14.55 -11.09
N GLY A 51 8.39 -14.29 -11.02
CA GLY A 51 9.29 -14.61 -12.13
C GLY A 51 9.15 -16.09 -12.50
N PHE A 52 9.06 -16.41 -13.79
CA PHE A 52 8.76 -17.74 -14.32
C PHE A 52 9.55 -18.88 -13.66
N LEU A 53 10.86 -18.69 -13.45
CA LEU A 53 11.76 -19.65 -12.78
C LEU A 53 11.32 -19.96 -11.34
N ARG A 54 10.76 -18.98 -10.65
CA ARG A 54 10.33 -19.08 -9.25
C ARG A 54 8.94 -19.71 -9.16
N TRP A 55 8.04 -19.41 -10.11
CA TRP A 55 6.80 -20.18 -10.29
C TRP A 55 7.10 -21.66 -10.52
N LEU A 56 8.10 -21.99 -11.36
CA LEU A 56 8.54 -23.36 -11.58
C LEU A 56 9.06 -24.02 -10.29
N SER A 57 9.81 -23.29 -9.44
CA SER A 57 10.28 -23.83 -8.15
C SER A 57 9.16 -24.11 -7.13
N LEU A 58 8.08 -23.31 -7.16
CA LEU A 58 6.89 -23.54 -6.35
C LEU A 58 6.09 -24.73 -6.86
N PHE A 59 5.91 -24.83 -8.18
CA PHE A 59 5.26 -25.97 -8.84
C PHE A 59 5.97 -27.30 -8.53
N LEU A 60 7.31 -27.29 -8.45
CA LEU A 60 8.12 -28.46 -8.11
C LEU A 60 8.20 -28.76 -6.59
N GLY A 61 7.50 -27.99 -5.74
CA GLY A 61 7.42 -28.23 -4.30
C GLY A 61 8.65 -27.84 -3.48
N VAL A 62 9.56 -27.03 -4.04
CA VAL A 62 10.90 -26.79 -3.45
C VAL A 62 10.95 -25.58 -2.51
N ALA A 63 9.97 -24.66 -2.52
CA ALA A 63 10.13 -23.40 -1.77
C ALA A 63 8.85 -22.84 -1.13
N GLY A 64 8.58 -23.20 0.12
CA GLY A 64 7.58 -22.52 0.96
C GLY A 64 8.16 -21.24 1.59
N THR A 65 7.94 -20.08 0.97
CA THR A 65 8.15 -18.78 1.66
C THR A 65 6.89 -17.93 1.52
N TYR A 66 6.24 -17.64 2.65
CA TYR A 66 5.13 -16.70 2.71
C TYR A 66 5.69 -15.30 2.40
N ARG A 67 5.24 -14.69 1.30
CA ARG A 67 5.75 -13.39 0.85
C ARG A 67 4.83 -12.26 1.25
N GLN A 68 5.46 -11.16 1.65
CA GLN A 68 4.82 -9.91 2.00
C GLN A 68 4.38 -9.21 0.71
N ASN A 69 3.08 -8.94 0.58
CA ASN A 69 2.49 -8.21 -0.54
C ASN A 69 1.60 -7.10 0.00
N ASP A 70 2.23 -5.97 0.32
CA ASP A 70 1.58 -4.82 0.90
C ASP A 70 0.82 -4.00 -0.14
N SER A 71 -0.43 -3.67 0.20
CA SER A 71 -1.30 -2.76 -0.54
C SER A 71 -1.77 -1.65 0.36
N VAL A 72 -1.57 -0.41 -0.07
CA VAL A 72 -2.13 0.77 0.57
C VAL A 72 -3.31 1.25 -0.26
N ASP A 73 -4.46 1.33 0.40
CA ASP A 73 -5.72 1.74 -0.16
C ASP A 73 -6.19 3.00 0.56
N VAL A 74 -6.80 3.92 -0.20
CA VAL A 74 -7.29 5.19 0.33
C VAL A 74 -8.74 5.39 -0.06
N VAL A 75 -9.56 5.69 0.94
CA VAL A 75 -10.97 6.05 0.76
C VAL A 75 -11.11 7.55 0.95
N TYR A 76 -11.80 8.23 0.04
CA TYR A 76 -12.00 9.68 0.11
C TYR A 76 -13.35 10.07 -0.47
N GLN A 77 -13.77 11.33 -0.26
CA GLN A 77 -15.02 11.85 -0.79
C GLN A 77 -14.79 12.97 -1.81
N VAL A 78 -15.52 12.91 -2.93
CA VAL A 78 -15.54 13.95 -3.96
C VAL A 78 -16.98 14.22 -4.35
N GLY A 79 -17.44 15.47 -4.24
CA GLY A 79 -18.82 15.85 -4.61
C GLY A 79 -19.89 15.01 -3.89
N GLY A 80 -19.67 14.66 -2.61
CA GLY A 80 -20.58 13.84 -1.82
C GLY A 80 -20.56 12.33 -2.15
N ARG A 81 -19.73 11.88 -3.10
CA ARG A 81 -19.56 10.47 -3.44
C ARG A 81 -18.31 9.91 -2.80
N ARG A 82 -18.41 8.68 -2.30
CA ARG A 82 -17.28 7.93 -1.73
C ARG A 82 -16.50 7.25 -2.86
N HIS A 83 -15.19 7.45 -2.88
CA HIS A 83 -14.25 6.86 -3.83
C HIS A 83 -13.21 6.02 -3.08
N VAL A 84 -12.68 5.01 -3.77
CA VAL A 84 -11.61 4.14 -3.26
C VAL A 84 -10.51 4.11 -4.31
N ALA A 85 -9.29 4.44 -3.91
CA ALA A 85 -8.09 4.23 -4.69
C ALA A 85 -7.29 3.09 -4.03
N SER A 86 -7.32 1.92 -4.65
CA SER A 86 -6.63 0.73 -4.15
C SER A 86 -5.27 0.55 -4.79
N GLY A 87 -4.37 -0.13 -4.10
CA GLY A 87 -3.08 -0.51 -4.65
C GLY A 87 -2.22 0.69 -5.01
N LEU A 88 -2.22 1.74 -4.19
CA LEU A 88 -1.43 2.93 -4.46
C LEU A 88 0.07 2.61 -4.61
N PRO A 89 0.81 3.29 -5.51
CA PRO A 89 2.23 3.03 -5.70
C PRO A 89 3.03 3.24 -4.41
N LEU A 90 3.89 2.28 -4.09
CA LEU A 90 4.86 2.35 -2.99
C LEU A 90 6.21 2.82 -3.56
N ARG A 91 6.84 3.80 -2.91
CA ARG A 91 8.16 4.35 -3.26
C ARG A 91 9.12 4.27 -2.08
#